data_AF-A0A1H6LID5-F1
#
_entry.id   AF-A0A1H6LID5-F1
#
_cell.length_a   1.000
_cell.length_b   1.000
_cell.length_c   1.000
_cell.angle_alpha   90.00
_cell.angle_beta   90.00
_cell.angle_gamma   90.00
#
_symmetry.space_group_name_H-M   'P 1'
#
loop_
_entity.id
_entity.type
_entity.pdbx_description
1 polymer ?
#
loop_
_entity_poly.entity_id
_entity_poly.type
_entity_poly.pdbx_seq_one_letter_code
_entity_poly.pdbx_strand_id
1 'polypeptide(L)'
;MKSLILTCLYLAKDTFHRWITRLSSPLARLLVVFFLSLCSLCFMANYVLTAKNVSSQIRQQGGDFASIMEITPQNATSSLTDDPQFYEETFGCKAVILHSVGSANIGTDNYPIYTYSNTQLAEFYPINEGQPVLLYPKTQNATLRDGPERLTISGNGGSIVRDVRILGIPEDSLVCAQLSGNSRGFILVAPELAATFNARSNLTSVLLKLDEMSYAALKRVEDYFKTLGRLDNKRLNVTTISKLLKDMELIMSNQAECRAGFSIGIAVIVGILLTALASMEYRQNEYIYTLMKSFGIHPILLVGSFIIENLFLVAIAFVAAVFAFMEAQKIVLREFFRLGNKTLTLPEIMPDVQLLACALIACVLISSIPIVFAARREIGRVLK
;
A
#
# COMPACT_ATOMS: atom_id res chain seq x y z
N MET A 1 22.47 -49.64 -5.80
CA MET A 1 22.34 -48.45 -4.92
C MET A 1 23.69 -47.94 -4.41
N LYS A 2 24.61 -48.77 -3.89
CA LYS A 2 25.94 -48.32 -3.42
C LYS A 2 26.80 -47.64 -4.50
N SER A 3 26.74 -48.10 -5.75
CA SER A 3 27.50 -47.51 -6.87
C SER A 3 27.04 -46.10 -7.23
N LEU A 4 25.73 -45.84 -7.34
CA LEU A 4 25.18 -44.50 -7.64
C LEU A 4 25.52 -43.45 -6.56
N ILE A 5 25.47 -43.86 -5.29
CA ILE A 5 25.85 -42.98 -4.16
C ILE A 5 27.34 -42.64 -4.23
N LEU A 6 28.19 -43.62 -4.56
CA LEU A 6 29.63 -43.38 -4.76
C LEU A 6 29.90 -42.44 -5.94
N THR A 7 29.19 -42.62 -7.06
CA THR A 7 29.32 -41.75 -8.24
C THR A 7 28.87 -40.32 -7.92
N CYS A 8 27.76 -40.16 -7.19
CA CYS A 8 27.25 -38.85 -6.78
C CYS A 8 28.20 -38.15 -5.80
N LEU A 9 28.79 -38.89 -4.85
CA LEU A 9 29.76 -38.35 -3.89
C LEU A 9 31.09 -37.99 -4.56
N TYR A 10 31.50 -38.77 -5.56
CA TYR A 10 32.66 -38.44 -6.39
C TYR A 10 32.44 -37.17 -7.21
N LEU A 11 31.27 -37.03 -7.84
CA LEU A 11 30.87 -35.81 -8.57
C LEU A 11 30.81 -34.60 -7.63
N ALA A 12 30.21 -34.73 -6.45
CA ALA A 12 30.15 -33.64 -5.47
C ALA A 12 31.56 -33.21 -5.00
N LYS A 13 32.46 -34.18 -4.76
CA LYS A 13 33.85 -33.90 -4.39
C LYS A 13 34.60 -33.21 -5.53
N ASP A 14 34.41 -33.65 -6.77
CA ASP A 14 35.01 -33.04 -7.96
C ASP A 14 34.48 -31.61 -8.16
N THR A 15 33.16 -31.39 -8.03
CA THR A 15 32.55 -30.05 -8.08
C THR A 15 33.12 -29.13 -7.01
N PHE A 16 33.24 -29.58 -5.76
CA PHE A 16 33.81 -28.76 -4.69
C PHE A 16 35.30 -28.45 -4.93
N HIS A 17 36.05 -29.41 -5.44
CA HIS A 17 37.45 -29.19 -5.83
C HIS A 17 37.58 -28.20 -6.99
N ARG A 18 36.67 -28.24 -7.97
CA ARG A 18 36.58 -27.25 -9.05
C ARG A 18 36.25 -25.86 -8.55
N TRP A 19 35.36 -25.74 -7.55
CA TRP A 19 35.05 -24.45 -6.94
C TRP A 19 36.26 -23.82 -6.25
N ILE A 20 37.06 -24.62 -5.55
CA ILE A 20 38.27 -24.13 -4.88
C ILE A 20 39.36 -23.74 -5.88
N THR A 21 39.54 -24.54 -6.94
CA THR A 21 40.60 -24.29 -7.94
C THR A 21 40.24 -23.18 -8.93
N ARG A 22 38.95 -22.96 -9.20
CA ARG A 22 38.46 -21.90 -10.10
C ARG A 22 37.33 -21.12 -9.44
N LEU A 23 37.69 -20.37 -8.39
CA LEU A 23 36.75 -19.58 -7.60
C LEU A 23 35.98 -18.54 -8.44
N SER A 24 36.55 -18.04 -9.53
CA SER A 24 35.96 -16.97 -10.35
C SER A 24 34.61 -17.33 -10.97
N SER A 25 34.44 -18.58 -11.43
CA SER A 25 33.19 -19.02 -12.08
C SER A 25 31.99 -19.12 -11.11
N PRO A 26 32.05 -19.88 -10.00
CA PRO A 26 30.94 -19.96 -9.05
C PRO A 26 30.70 -18.62 -8.34
N LEU A 27 31.76 -17.86 -8.06
CA LEU A 27 31.63 -16.55 -7.43
C LEU A 27 30.94 -15.54 -8.35
N ALA A 28 31.26 -15.54 -9.66
CA ALA A 28 30.57 -14.69 -10.63
C ALA A 28 29.08 -15.04 -10.73
N ARG A 29 28.72 -16.33 -10.78
CA ARG A 29 27.30 -16.77 -10.79
C ARG A 29 26.57 -16.31 -9.53
N LEU A 30 27.19 -16.52 -8.37
CA LEU A 30 26.61 -16.12 -7.09
C LEU A 30 26.41 -14.62 -7.02
N LEU A 31 27.45 -13.84 -7.36
CA LEU A 31 27.44 -12.38 -7.25
C LEU A 31 26.44 -11.73 -8.21
N VAL A 32 26.38 -12.20 -9.46
CA VAL A 32 25.42 -11.71 -10.47
C VAL A 32 23.98 -11.95 -10.02
N VAL A 33 23.67 -13.19 -9.61
CA VAL A 33 22.32 -13.55 -9.15
C VAL A 33 21.97 -12.78 -7.88
N PHE A 34 22.91 -12.63 -6.95
CA PHE A 34 22.75 -11.87 -5.72
C PHE A 34 22.39 -10.40 -6.01
N PHE A 35 23.20 -9.69 -6.81
CA PHE A 35 22.94 -8.27 -7.07
C PHE A 35 21.68 -8.01 -7.89
N LEU A 36 21.38 -8.85 -8.88
CA LEU A 36 20.16 -8.70 -9.69
C LEU A 36 18.89 -9.01 -8.88
N SER A 37 18.92 -10.05 -8.04
CA SER A 37 17.79 -10.34 -7.15
C SER A 37 17.62 -9.28 -6.07
N LEU A 38 18.71 -8.78 -5.48
CA LEU A 38 18.68 -7.66 -4.53
C LEU A 38 18.07 -6.41 -5.16
N CYS A 39 18.50 -6.06 -6.38
CA CYS A 39 17.96 -4.93 -7.14
C CYS A 39 16.45 -5.09 -7.38
N SER A 40 16.02 -6.28 -7.82
CA SER A 40 14.60 -6.60 -8.01
C SER A 40 13.77 -6.38 -6.75
N LEU A 41 14.26 -6.90 -5.62
CA LEU A 41 13.57 -6.84 -4.34
C LEU A 41 13.46 -5.39 -3.86
N CYS A 42 14.50 -4.58 -4.05
CA CYS A 42 14.46 -3.14 -3.76
C CYS A 42 13.39 -2.40 -4.58
N PHE A 43 13.32 -2.66 -5.89
CA PHE A 43 12.30 -2.04 -6.74
C PHE A 43 10.89 -2.48 -6.35
N MET A 44 10.65 -3.79 -6.17
CA MET A 44 9.34 -4.32 -5.78
C MET A 44 8.90 -3.80 -4.41
N ALA A 45 9.82 -3.73 -3.44
CA ALA A 45 9.54 -3.18 -2.12
C ALA A 45 9.12 -1.72 -2.17
N ASN A 46 9.73 -0.90 -3.02
CA ASN A 46 9.34 0.50 -3.20
C ASN A 46 7.88 0.64 -3.67
N TYR A 47 7.43 -0.22 -4.59
CA TYR A 47 6.03 -0.25 -5.02
C TYR A 47 5.08 -0.64 -3.88
N VAL A 48 5.41 -1.68 -3.11
CA VAL A 48 4.58 -2.11 -1.97
C VAL A 48 4.51 -1.01 -0.90
N LEU A 49 5.61 -0.30 -0.64
CA LEU A 49 5.65 0.83 0.29
C LEU A 49 4.79 2.00 -0.19
N THR A 50 4.88 2.33 -1.47
CA THR A 50 4.08 3.40 -2.07
C THR A 50 2.59 3.06 -1.98
N ALA A 51 2.20 1.82 -2.31
CA ALA A 51 0.83 1.34 -2.16
C ALA A 51 0.35 1.37 -0.70
N LYS A 52 1.19 0.94 0.25
CA LYS A 52 0.86 0.98 1.70
C LYS A 52 0.72 2.40 2.21
N ASN A 53 1.52 3.34 1.70
CA ASN A 53 1.42 4.75 2.05
C ASN A 53 0.09 5.34 1.55
N VAL A 54 -0.22 5.16 0.27
CA VAL A 54 -1.48 5.61 -0.34
C VAL A 54 -2.70 4.97 0.34
N SER A 55 -2.67 3.66 0.57
CA SER A 55 -3.73 2.94 1.29
C SER A 55 -3.92 3.48 2.71
N SER A 56 -2.82 3.76 3.43
CA SER A 56 -2.93 4.35 4.76
C SER A 56 -3.46 5.78 4.76
N GLN A 57 -3.13 6.58 3.73
CA GLN A 57 -3.69 7.92 3.55
C GLN A 57 -5.19 7.85 3.25
N ILE A 58 -5.61 6.91 2.39
CA ILE A 58 -7.03 6.64 2.10
C ILE A 58 -7.76 6.22 3.38
N ARG A 59 -7.16 5.36 4.21
CA ARG A 59 -7.74 4.94 5.49
C ARG A 59 -7.83 6.08 6.50
N GLN A 60 -6.82 6.95 6.57
CA GLN A 60 -6.82 8.13 7.45
C GLN A 60 -7.82 9.20 7.01
N GLN A 61 -8.03 9.37 5.71
CA GLN A 61 -8.94 10.38 5.17
C GLN A 61 -10.38 9.88 5.00
N GLY A 62 -10.59 8.56 5.02
CA GLY A 62 -11.91 7.92 4.87
C GLY A 62 -12.27 7.71 3.40
N GLY A 63 -11.77 6.62 2.81
CA GLY A 63 -11.91 6.29 1.39
C GLY A 63 -13.32 6.37 0.79
N ASP A 64 -14.36 6.31 1.63
CA ASP A 64 -15.78 6.34 1.24
C ASP A 64 -16.47 7.68 1.50
N PHE A 65 -15.74 8.70 1.96
CA PHE A 65 -16.31 9.94 2.44
C PHE A 65 -16.03 11.10 1.48
N ALA A 66 -17.08 11.87 1.19
CA ALA A 66 -16.98 13.17 0.54
C ALA A 66 -17.57 14.23 1.47
N SER A 67 -16.82 15.31 1.69
CA SER A 67 -17.31 16.49 2.42
C SER A 67 -17.48 17.64 1.45
N ILE A 68 -18.67 18.21 1.42
CA ILE A 68 -18.98 19.42 0.67
C ILE A 68 -19.32 20.53 1.65
N MET A 69 -18.58 21.63 1.58
CA MET A 69 -18.82 22.81 2.42
C MET A 69 -19.23 23.99 1.55
N GLU A 70 -20.41 24.55 1.84
CA GLU A 70 -20.91 25.78 1.25
C GLU A 70 -20.86 26.91 2.28
N ILE A 71 -20.25 28.02 1.91
CA ILE A 71 -20.33 29.27 2.68
C ILE A 71 -21.39 30.14 1.99
N THR A 72 -22.56 30.23 2.62
CA THR A 72 -23.68 31.00 2.08
C THR A 72 -23.67 32.42 2.69
N PRO A 73 -23.91 33.49 1.92
CA PRO A 73 -24.18 34.82 2.47
C PRO A 73 -25.46 34.83 3.33
N GLN A 74 -25.57 35.76 4.29
CA GLN A 74 -26.69 35.83 5.25
C GLN A 74 -28.10 35.95 4.62
N ASN A 75 -28.21 36.30 3.34
CA ASN A 75 -29.47 36.51 2.62
C ASN A 75 -29.62 35.62 1.35
N ALA A 76 -28.72 34.66 1.14
CA ALA A 76 -28.81 33.74 0.01
C ALA A 76 -29.33 32.39 0.47
N THR A 77 -30.09 31.71 -0.39
CA THR A 77 -30.44 30.30 -0.18
C THR A 77 -29.21 29.42 -0.41
N SER A 78 -29.06 28.34 0.36
CA SER A 78 -28.06 27.31 0.06
C SER A 78 -28.37 26.67 -1.28
N SER A 79 -27.32 26.30 -2.02
CA SER A 79 -27.48 25.46 -3.23
C SER A 79 -27.57 23.99 -2.85
N LEU A 80 -27.04 23.66 -1.67
CA LEU A 80 -27.16 22.34 -1.07
C LEU A 80 -28.62 22.12 -0.63
N THR A 81 -29.15 20.98 -1.04
CA THR A 81 -30.50 20.53 -0.69
C THR A 81 -30.48 19.98 0.74
N ASP A 82 -31.46 20.37 1.56
CA ASP A 82 -31.62 19.94 2.95
C ASP A 82 -32.30 18.57 3.09
N ASP A 83 -32.71 17.99 1.96
CA ASP A 83 -33.31 16.66 1.87
C ASP A 83 -32.23 15.57 1.70
N PRO A 84 -32.05 14.68 2.71
CA PRO A 84 -31.13 13.55 2.60
C PRO A 84 -31.53 12.53 1.53
N GLN A 85 -32.83 12.39 1.21
CA GLN A 85 -33.32 11.43 0.21
C GLN A 85 -32.84 11.78 -1.20
N PHE A 86 -32.66 13.07 -1.50
CA PHE A 86 -32.09 13.51 -2.77
C PHE A 86 -30.71 12.89 -3.04
N TYR A 87 -29.85 12.82 -2.02
CA TYR A 87 -28.50 12.26 -2.16
C TYR A 87 -28.51 10.73 -2.23
N GLU A 88 -29.44 10.08 -1.52
CA GLU A 88 -29.66 8.63 -1.60
C GLU A 88 -30.14 8.23 -3.01
N GLU A 89 -31.12 8.94 -3.58
CA GLU A 89 -31.66 8.64 -4.91
C GLU A 89 -30.69 8.99 -6.05
N THR A 90 -29.97 10.12 -5.93
CA THR A 90 -29.09 10.62 -7.00
C THR A 90 -27.74 9.90 -7.02
N PHE A 91 -27.19 9.55 -5.86
CA PHE A 91 -25.84 9.01 -5.75
C PHE A 91 -25.78 7.62 -5.10
N GLY A 92 -26.88 7.09 -4.54
CA GLY A 92 -26.85 5.85 -3.77
C GLY A 92 -25.99 5.97 -2.51
N CYS A 93 -26.04 7.14 -1.86
CA CYS A 93 -25.14 7.50 -0.77
C CYS A 93 -25.93 7.99 0.44
N LYS A 94 -25.48 7.64 1.64
CA LYS A 94 -26.05 8.17 2.89
C LYS A 94 -25.49 9.56 3.15
N ALA A 95 -26.36 10.51 3.47
CA ALA A 95 -26.00 11.92 3.65
C ALA A 95 -26.34 12.44 5.05
N VAL A 96 -25.39 13.14 5.66
CA VAL A 96 -25.61 13.94 6.86
C VAL A 96 -25.34 15.40 6.54
N ILE A 97 -26.34 16.22 6.78
CA ILE A 97 -26.30 17.66 6.54
C ILE A 97 -26.10 18.36 7.87
N LEU A 98 -25.07 19.17 7.95
CA LEU A 98 -24.66 19.92 9.13
C LEU A 98 -24.78 21.42 8.85
N HIS A 99 -25.54 22.12 9.67
CA HIS A 99 -25.65 23.57 9.61
C HIS A 99 -24.94 24.19 10.81
N SER A 100 -24.05 25.15 10.55
CA SER A 100 -23.41 25.93 11.60
C SER A 100 -24.46 26.81 12.29
N VAL A 101 -24.67 26.59 13.59
CA VAL A 101 -25.64 27.34 14.40
C VAL A 101 -24.98 28.34 15.36
N GLY A 102 -23.65 28.33 15.46
CA GLY A 102 -22.92 29.32 16.26
C GLY A 102 -21.58 28.79 16.74
N SER A 103 -21.09 29.35 17.83
CA SER A 103 -19.89 28.88 18.50
C SER A 103 -20.04 28.99 20.02
N ALA A 104 -19.44 28.06 20.76
CA ALA A 104 -19.42 28.05 22.22
C ALA A 104 -17.97 28.12 22.72
N ASN A 105 -17.75 28.81 23.84
CA ASN A 105 -16.46 28.84 24.49
C ASN A 105 -16.41 27.81 25.62
N ILE A 106 -15.38 26.97 25.63
CA ILE A 106 -15.05 26.05 26.73
C ILE A 106 -13.70 26.51 27.28
N GLY A 107 -13.69 27.11 28.46
CA GLY A 107 -12.50 27.77 28.99
C GLY A 107 -12.07 28.93 28.09
N THR A 108 -10.86 28.85 27.52
CA THR A 108 -10.30 29.83 26.57
C THR A 108 -10.53 29.47 25.10
N ASP A 109 -11.08 28.29 24.81
CA ASP A 109 -11.19 27.76 23.46
C ASP A 109 -12.59 27.91 22.89
N ASN A 110 -12.68 28.31 21.62
CA ASN A 110 -13.94 28.48 20.89
C ASN A 110 -14.21 27.27 19.99
N TYR A 111 -15.39 26.67 20.11
CA TYR A 111 -15.84 25.48 19.40
C TYR A 111 -17.05 25.82 18.53
N PRO A 112 -17.04 25.48 17.23
CA PRO A 112 -18.21 25.67 16.39
C PRO A 112 -19.34 24.71 16.80
N ILE A 113 -20.57 25.20 16.76
CA ILE A 113 -21.80 24.46 17.03
C ILE A 113 -22.45 24.14 15.69
N TYR A 114 -22.73 22.86 15.45
CA TYR A 114 -23.47 22.37 14.30
C TYR A 114 -24.77 21.72 14.74
N THR A 115 -25.82 21.90 13.94
CA THR A 115 -27.03 21.07 14.01
C THR A 115 -27.12 20.17 12.80
N TYR A 116 -27.86 19.08 12.92
CA TYR A 116 -28.00 18.06 11.90
C TYR A 116 -29.45 17.96 11.43
N SER A 117 -29.67 17.71 10.14
CA SER A 117 -31.02 17.62 9.56
C SER A 117 -31.71 16.26 9.81
N ASN A 118 -30.97 15.19 10.12
CA ASN A 118 -31.50 13.82 10.03
C ASN A 118 -31.18 12.86 11.21
N THR A 119 -32.03 11.83 11.38
CA THR A 119 -31.99 10.74 12.38
C THR A 119 -30.95 9.65 12.09
N GLN A 120 -30.31 9.66 10.92
CA GLN A 120 -29.23 8.71 10.55
C GLN A 120 -27.87 9.03 11.22
N LEU A 121 -27.82 10.02 12.11
CA LEU A 121 -26.62 10.41 12.86
C LEU A 121 -25.99 9.23 13.61
N ALA A 122 -26.81 8.27 14.05
CA ALA A 122 -26.39 7.05 14.74
C ALA A 122 -25.40 6.17 13.95
N GLU A 123 -25.47 6.21 12.61
CA GLU A 123 -24.55 5.45 11.75
C GLU A 123 -23.19 6.14 11.55
N PHE A 124 -23.13 7.45 11.80
CA PHE A 124 -21.91 8.25 11.74
C PHE A 124 -21.29 8.45 13.14
N TYR A 125 -22.12 8.40 14.19
CA TYR A 125 -21.72 8.58 15.58
C TYR A 125 -22.59 7.75 16.54
N PRO A 126 -22.01 7.10 17.57
CA PRO A 126 -22.78 6.47 18.63
C PRO A 126 -23.33 7.53 19.61
N ILE A 127 -24.25 8.38 19.14
CA ILE A 127 -24.86 9.45 19.93
C ILE A 127 -26.31 9.07 20.25
N ASN A 128 -26.69 9.23 21.52
CA ASN A 128 -28.09 9.17 21.93
C ASN A 128 -28.77 10.49 21.53
N GLU A 129 -29.89 10.40 20.84
CA GLU A 129 -30.68 11.55 20.39
C GLU A 129 -31.08 12.45 21.58
N GLY A 130 -31.00 13.77 21.40
CA GLY A 130 -31.58 14.77 22.32
C GLY A 130 -30.63 15.51 23.27
N GLN A 131 -29.37 15.11 23.44
CA GLN A 131 -28.39 15.87 24.25
C GLN A 131 -27.29 16.50 23.38
N PRO A 132 -26.83 17.73 23.69
CA PRO A 132 -25.67 18.30 23.02
C PRO A 132 -24.42 17.46 23.30
N VAL A 133 -23.67 17.13 22.25
CA VAL A 133 -22.44 16.31 22.34
C VAL A 133 -21.27 17.10 21.79
N LEU A 134 -20.23 17.27 22.61
CA LEU A 134 -18.94 17.79 22.17
C LEU A 134 -18.09 16.64 21.65
N LEU A 135 -17.68 16.74 20.40
CA LEU A 135 -16.81 15.79 19.73
C LEU A 135 -15.42 16.40 19.56
N TYR A 136 -14.40 15.77 20.16
CA TYR A 136 -13.02 16.26 20.12
C TYR A 136 -12.05 15.11 19.80
N PRO A 137 -10.91 15.39 19.13
CA PRO A 137 -9.88 14.40 18.88
C PRO A 137 -9.11 14.06 20.17
N LYS A 138 -9.05 12.77 20.54
CA LYS A 138 -8.51 12.29 21.82
C LYS A 138 -7.03 12.60 22.12
N THR A 139 -6.24 12.92 21.11
CA THR A 139 -4.78 13.08 21.20
C THR A 139 -4.32 14.53 21.39
N GLN A 140 -5.12 15.53 20.99
CA GLN A 140 -4.70 16.93 21.00
C GLN A 140 -5.08 17.67 22.29
N ASN A 141 -6.19 17.30 22.93
CA ASN A 141 -6.65 17.92 24.17
C ASN A 141 -6.65 16.91 25.32
N ALA A 142 -5.49 16.70 25.95
CA ALA A 142 -5.34 15.85 27.16
C ALA A 142 -6.10 16.37 28.40
N THR A 143 -6.74 17.54 28.30
CA THR A 143 -7.47 18.22 29.37
C THR A 143 -8.96 17.84 29.44
N LEU A 144 -9.57 17.44 28.32
CA LEU A 144 -10.98 17.05 28.25
C LEU A 144 -11.13 15.56 28.58
N ARG A 145 -12.02 15.22 29.51
CA ARG A 145 -12.32 13.84 29.89
C ARG A 145 -13.69 13.45 29.36
N ASP A 146 -13.81 12.22 28.86
CA ASP A 146 -15.09 11.66 28.42
C ASP A 146 -16.09 11.67 29.61
N GLY A 147 -17.22 12.36 29.46
CA GLY A 147 -18.19 12.55 30.54
C GLY A 147 -19.15 13.73 30.34
N PRO A 148 -20.15 13.90 31.21
CA PRO A 148 -21.00 15.08 31.22
C PRO A 148 -20.23 16.30 31.79
N GLU A 149 -20.18 17.39 31.04
CA GLU A 149 -19.57 18.65 31.48
C GLU A 149 -20.54 19.82 31.25
N ARG A 150 -20.55 20.79 32.18
CA ARG A 150 -21.36 22.01 32.04
C ARG A 150 -20.66 23.01 31.14
N LEU A 151 -21.21 23.23 29.96
CA LEU A 151 -20.69 24.22 29.02
C LEU A 151 -21.51 25.50 29.06
N THR A 152 -20.79 26.61 29.09
CA THR A 152 -21.34 27.96 29.04
C THR A 152 -21.34 28.40 27.58
N ILE A 153 -22.49 28.28 26.91
CA ILE A 153 -22.62 28.68 25.51
C ILE A 153 -22.95 30.18 25.47
N SER A 154 -21.98 30.98 25.05
CA SER A 154 -22.13 32.44 24.92
C SER A 154 -22.83 32.78 23.60
N GLY A 155 -24.06 33.29 23.66
CA GLY A 155 -24.80 33.83 22.50
C GLY A 155 -24.97 35.35 22.59
N ASN A 156 -25.39 35.96 21.47
CA ASN A 156 -25.54 37.42 21.34
C ASN A 156 -26.72 38.03 22.15
N GLY A 157 -27.36 37.24 23.02
CA GLY A 157 -28.47 37.63 23.90
C GLY A 157 -28.36 37.07 25.32
N GLY A 158 -27.20 36.52 25.71
CA GLY A 158 -26.98 35.95 27.03
C GLY A 158 -26.10 34.69 26.98
N SER A 159 -25.63 34.29 28.16
CA SER A 159 -24.83 33.08 28.34
C SER A 159 -25.72 31.95 28.85
N ILE A 160 -25.86 30.87 28.08
CA ILE A 160 -26.70 29.73 28.45
C ILE A 160 -25.79 28.60 28.93
N VAL A 161 -25.92 28.22 30.19
CA VAL A 161 -25.21 27.06 30.75
C VAL A 161 -26.02 25.80 30.47
N ARG A 162 -25.41 24.82 29.80
CA ARG A 162 -26.03 23.52 29.48
C ARG A 162 -25.07 22.38 29.79
N ASP A 163 -25.63 21.26 30.24
CA ASP A 163 -24.89 20.02 30.37
C ASP A 163 -24.66 19.44 28.95
N VAL A 164 -23.40 19.29 28.55
CA VAL A 164 -22.96 18.73 27.27
C VAL A 164 -22.17 17.46 27.54
N ARG A 165 -22.44 16.41 26.77
CA ARG A 165 -21.68 15.17 26.87
C ARG A 165 -20.42 15.28 26.02
N ILE A 166 -19.28 15.13 26.64
CA ILE A 166 -17.98 15.13 25.98
C ILE A 166 -17.66 13.72 25.54
N LEU A 167 -17.43 13.54 24.24
CA LEU A 167 -17.10 12.26 23.64
C LEU A 167 -15.83 12.41 22.78
N GLY A 168 -14.74 11.85 23.26
CA GLY A 168 -13.49 11.85 22.54
C GLY A 168 -13.56 10.85 21.40
N ILE A 169 -13.44 11.34 20.17
CA ILE A 169 -13.38 10.48 18.99
C ILE A 169 -11.91 10.10 18.73
N PRO A 170 -11.61 8.83 18.38
CA PRO A 170 -10.29 8.45 17.89
C PRO A 170 -9.84 9.34 16.72
N GLU A 171 -8.53 9.64 16.61
CA GLU A 171 -7.96 10.38 15.46
C GLU A 171 -8.26 9.71 14.12
N ASP A 172 -8.42 8.38 14.14
CA ASP A 172 -8.82 7.58 12.98
C ASP A 172 -10.29 7.79 12.57
N SER A 173 -11.03 8.64 13.28
CA SER A 173 -12.41 8.96 12.93
C SER A 173 -12.49 10.07 11.88
N LEU A 174 -13.20 9.70 10.84
CA LEU A 174 -13.26 10.33 9.52
C LEU A 174 -13.86 11.75 9.56
N VAL A 175 -14.58 12.03 10.63
CA VAL A 175 -15.27 13.28 10.89
C VAL A 175 -14.32 14.37 11.40
N CYS A 176 -13.38 14.01 12.28
CA CYS A 176 -12.43 14.99 12.83
C CYS A 176 -11.52 15.54 11.72
N ALA A 177 -11.16 14.73 10.73
CA ALA A 177 -10.38 15.18 9.58
C ALA A 177 -11.14 16.15 8.66
N GLN A 178 -12.45 15.96 8.48
CA GLN A 178 -13.25 16.70 7.49
C GLN A 178 -13.97 17.94 8.05
N LEU A 179 -14.42 17.93 9.31
CA LEU A 179 -15.07 19.09 9.95
C LEU A 179 -14.10 19.98 10.72
N SER A 180 -12.96 19.44 11.16
CA SER A 180 -11.97 20.17 11.97
C SER A 180 -10.88 20.84 11.13
N GLY A 181 -11.30 21.58 10.09
CA GLY A 181 -10.44 22.63 9.53
C GLY A 181 -9.85 23.55 10.63
N ASN A 182 -10.50 23.57 11.80
CA ASN A 182 -9.92 23.94 13.08
C ASN A 182 -9.75 22.71 13.99
N SER A 183 -8.50 22.41 14.29
CA SER A 183 -7.91 21.32 15.08
C SER A 183 -8.41 21.13 16.53
N ARG A 184 -9.59 21.60 16.91
CA ARG A 184 -10.04 21.64 18.32
C ARG A 184 -11.28 20.83 18.63
N GLY A 185 -12.11 20.48 17.63
CA GLY A 185 -13.36 19.74 17.82
C GLY A 185 -14.60 20.58 17.48
N PHE A 186 -15.79 19.99 17.61
CA PHE A 186 -17.07 20.68 17.31
C PHE A 186 -18.20 20.13 18.19
N ILE A 187 -19.26 20.93 18.38
CA ILE A 187 -20.42 20.58 19.19
C ILE A 187 -21.59 20.24 18.28
N LEU A 188 -22.21 19.07 18.46
CA LEU A 188 -23.46 18.69 17.79
C LEU A 188 -24.64 18.95 18.70
N VAL A 189 -25.68 19.58 18.14
CA VAL A 189 -26.91 19.96 18.84
C VAL A 189 -28.12 19.48 18.05
N ALA A 190 -29.11 18.92 18.74
CA ALA A 190 -30.36 18.48 18.13
C ALA A 190 -31.12 19.66 17.47
N PRO A 191 -31.90 19.42 16.39
CA PRO A 191 -32.62 20.47 15.67
C PRO A 191 -33.51 21.34 16.56
N GLU A 192 -34.17 20.73 17.55
CA GLU A 192 -35.06 21.43 18.50
C GLU A 192 -34.30 22.49 19.33
N LEU A 193 -33.05 22.18 19.67
CA LEU A 193 -32.17 23.07 20.43
C LEU A 193 -31.48 24.10 19.53
N ALA A 194 -31.36 23.84 18.22
CA ALA A 194 -30.74 24.75 17.26
C ALA A 194 -31.45 26.12 17.20
N ALA A 195 -32.78 26.15 17.32
CA ALA A 195 -33.56 27.39 17.31
C ALA A 195 -33.20 28.36 18.45
N THR A 196 -32.60 27.86 19.53
CA THR A 196 -32.14 28.71 20.66
C THR A 196 -30.81 29.41 20.37
N PHE A 197 -30.09 28.98 19.33
CA PHE A 197 -28.81 29.53 18.92
C PHE A 197 -29.00 30.43 17.69
N ASN A 198 -28.84 31.74 17.87
CA ASN A 198 -28.85 32.69 16.74
C ASN A 198 -27.47 32.72 16.07
N ALA A 199 -27.30 31.92 15.02
CA ALA A 199 -26.07 31.85 14.23
C ALA A 199 -25.93 33.05 13.30
N ARG A 200 -24.72 33.63 13.23
CA ARG A 200 -24.33 34.62 12.20
C ARG A 200 -23.64 33.99 10.97
N SER A 201 -23.33 32.70 11.01
CA SER A 201 -22.57 31.99 9.97
C SER A 201 -23.42 30.94 9.27
N ASN A 202 -23.79 31.19 8.01
CA ASN A 202 -24.48 30.24 7.15
C ASN A 202 -23.46 29.31 6.48
N LEU A 203 -22.81 28.47 7.29
CA LEU A 203 -21.96 27.41 6.79
C LEU A 203 -22.77 26.11 6.78
N THR A 204 -22.99 25.56 5.60
CA THR A 204 -23.67 24.27 5.41
C THR A 204 -22.63 23.27 4.93
N SER A 205 -22.46 22.20 5.71
CA SER A 205 -21.55 21.09 5.39
C SER A 205 -22.35 19.83 5.16
N VAL A 206 -22.23 19.24 3.99
CA VAL A 206 -22.83 17.94 3.65
C VAL A 206 -21.74 16.89 3.67
N LEU A 207 -21.91 15.91 4.55
CA LEU A 207 -21.07 14.72 4.62
C LEU A 207 -21.79 13.58 3.90
N LEU A 208 -21.17 13.06 2.85
CA LEU A 208 -21.66 11.92 2.10
C LEU A 208 -20.80 10.71 2.42
N LYS A 209 -21.46 9.58 2.71
CA LYS A 209 -20.85 8.26 2.79
C LYS A 209 -21.35 7.44 1.62
N LEU A 210 -20.42 7.06 0.75
CA LEU A 210 -20.72 6.20 -0.39
C LEU A 210 -20.73 4.74 0.07
N ASP A 211 -21.63 3.93 -0.51
CA ASP A 211 -21.68 2.48 -0.25
C ASP A 211 -20.54 1.73 -0.95
N GLU A 212 -19.92 2.32 -1.99
CA GLU A 212 -18.79 1.75 -2.75
C GLU A 212 -17.55 2.66 -2.74
N MET A 213 -16.40 2.09 -2.31
CA MET A 213 -15.03 2.65 -2.40
C MET A 213 -14.54 2.78 -3.86
N SER A 214 -15.24 3.51 -4.73
CA SER A 214 -14.89 3.59 -6.16
C SER A 214 -14.48 5.00 -6.58
N TYR A 215 -13.38 5.10 -7.33
CA TYR A 215 -12.95 6.35 -7.96
C TYR A 215 -14.08 6.95 -8.80
N ALA A 216 -14.80 6.13 -9.57
CA ALA A 216 -15.89 6.59 -10.41
C ALA A 216 -17.07 7.16 -9.62
N ALA A 217 -17.38 6.58 -8.46
CA ALA A 217 -18.46 7.05 -7.59
C ALA A 217 -18.10 8.40 -6.95
N LEU A 218 -16.93 8.51 -6.33
CA LEU A 218 -16.46 9.75 -5.72
C LEU A 218 -16.24 10.87 -6.74
N LYS A 219 -15.76 10.54 -7.93
CA LYS A 219 -15.59 11.52 -9.00
C LYS A 219 -16.93 12.07 -9.50
N ARG A 220 -17.97 11.23 -9.63
CA ARG A 220 -19.32 11.69 -10.01
C ARG A 220 -19.86 12.73 -9.02
N VAL A 221 -19.70 12.47 -7.73
CA VAL A 221 -20.07 13.39 -6.65
C VAL A 221 -19.26 14.70 -6.78
N GLU A 222 -17.94 14.60 -6.93
CA GLU A 222 -17.07 15.77 -7.05
C GLU A 222 -17.38 16.64 -8.26
N ASP A 223 -17.56 16.03 -9.43
CA ASP A 223 -17.86 16.72 -10.68
C ASP A 223 -19.25 17.37 -10.62
N TYR A 224 -20.23 16.73 -9.99
CA TYR A 224 -21.56 17.30 -9.77
C TYR A 224 -21.49 18.58 -8.93
N PHE A 225 -20.89 18.54 -7.74
CA PHE A 225 -20.84 19.71 -6.86
C PHE A 225 -19.93 20.82 -7.40
N LYS A 226 -18.84 20.48 -8.10
CA LYS A 226 -18.03 21.48 -8.81
C LYS A 226 -18.82 22.17 -9.92
N THR A 227 -19.62 21.41 -10.66
CA THR A 227 -20.49 21.95 -11.71
C THR A 227 -21.60 22.81 -11.12
N LEU A 228 -22.23 22.35 -10.04
CA LEU A 228 -23.25 23.10 -9.30
C LEU A 228 -22.71 24.44 -8.79
N GLY A 229 -21.54 24.43 -8.13
CA GLY A 229 -20.90 25.65 -7.65
C GLY A 229 -20.53 26.62 -8.79
N ARG A 230 -20.13 26.08 -9.95
CA ARG A 230 -19.85 26.88 -11.15
C ARG A 230 -21.12 27.49 -11.76
N LEU A 231 -22.22 26.74 -11.79
CA LEU A 231 -23.51 27.20 -12.33
C LEU A 231 -24.17 28.24 -11.42
N ASP A 232 -24.14 28.01 -10.11
CA ASP A 232 -24.73 28.91 -9.11
C ASP A 232 -23.81 30.07 -8.72
N ASN A 233 -22.59 30.12 -9.26
CA ASN A 233 -21.56 31.10 -8.95
C ASN A 233 -21.27 31.21 -7.44
N LYS A 234 -21.32 30.07 -6.74
CA LYS A 234 -21.05 29.97 -5.29
C LYS A 234 -19.77 29.18 -5.03
N ARG A 235 -19.12 29.50 -3.90
CA ARG A 235 -17.89 28.81 -3.47
C ARG A 235 -18.27 27.55 -2.69
N LEU A 236 -18.34 26.43 -3.41
CA LEU A 236 -18.42 25.09 -2.83
C LEU A 236 -16.99 24.55 -2.68
N ASN A 237 -16.60 24.23 -1.44
CA ASN A 237 -15.36 23.52 -1.17
C ASN A 237 -15.66 22.03 -1.08
N VAL A 238 -15.26 21.28 -2.10
CA VAL A 238 -15.46 19.82 -2.17
C VAL A 238 -14.16 19.15 -1.79
N THR A 239 -14.17 18.40 -0.69
CA THR A 239 -13.04 17.61 -0.20
C THR A 239 -13.33 16.14 -0.45
N THR A 240 -12.65 15.55 -1.43
CA THR A 240 -12.77 14.15 -1.83
C THR A 240 -11.39 13.51 -1.96
N ILE A 241 -11.33 12.18 -1.79
CA ILE A 241 -10.11 11.36 -1.92
C ILE A 241 -9.99 10.79 -3.34
N SER A 242 -10.82 11.25 -4.29
CA SER A 242 -10.89 10.73 -5.66
C SER A 242 -9.52 10.67 -6.33
N LYS A 243 -8.66 11.67 -6.13
CA LYS A 243 -7.29 11.70 -6.66
C LYS A 243 -6.42 10.57 -6.10
N LEU A 244 -6.45 10.35 -4.79
CA LEU A 244 -5.70 9.28 -4.13
C LEU A 244 -6.21 7.89 -4.50
N LEU A 245 -7.53 7.73 -4.65
CA LEU A 245 -8.13 6.49 -5.15
C LEU A 245 -7.71 6.21 -6.59
N LYS A 246 -7.70 7.23 -7.45
CA LYS A 246 -7.17 7.11 -8.81
C LYS A 246 -5.69 6.71 -8.81
N ASP A 247 -4.89 7.34 -7.96
CA ASP A 247 -3.47 7.02 -7.83
C ASP A 247 -3.30 5.57 -7.32
N MET A 248 -4.15 5.10 -6.39
CA MET A 248 -4.15 3.72 -5.92
C MET A 248 -4.53 2.73 -7.02
N GLU A 249 -5.60 2.99 -7.78
CA GLU A 249 -6.03 2.15 -8.90
C GLU A 249 -4.95 2.07 -9.98
N LEU A 250 -4.29 3.19 -10.27
CA LEU A 250 -3.17 3.26 -11.21
C LEU A 250 -1.93 2.54 -10.67
N ILE A 251 -1.63 2.65 -9.37
CA ILE A 251 -0.53 1.91 -8.74
C ILE A 251 -0.83 0.41 -8.78
N MET A 252 -2.05 -0.02 -8.46
CA MET A 252 -2.43 -1.44 -8.42
C MET A 252 -2.41 -2.09 -9.81
N SER A 253 -2.95 -1.40 -10.83
CA SER A 253 -2.90 -1.88 -12.22
C SER A 253 -1.46 -1.98 -12.73
N ASN A 254 -0.65 -0.94 -12.51
CA ASN A 254 0.76 -0.94 -12.90
C ASN A 254 1.61 -1.94 -12.09
N GLN A 255 1.22 -2.26 -10.86
CA GLN A 255 1.99 -3.16 -10.00
C GLN A 255 2.06 -4.57 -10.57
N ALA A 256 0.98 -5.11 -11.14
CA ALA A 256 1.00 -6.42 -11.75
C ALA A 256 1.89 -6.46 -13.00
N GLU A 257 1.75 -5.47 -13.88
CA GLU A 257 2.54 -5.37 -15.11
C GLU A 257 4.03 -5.15 -14.83
N CYS A 258 4.36 -4.21 -13.93
CA CYS A 258 5.74 -3.95 -13.53
C CYS A 258 6.37 -5.18 -12.84
N ARG A 259 5.64 -5.86 -11.94
CA ARG A 259 6.16 -7.06 -11.26
C ARG A 259 6.53 -8.16 -12.26
N ALA A 260 5.65 -8.43 -13.22
CA ALA A 260 5.92 -9.39 -14.28
C ALA A 260 7.09 -8.95 -15.16
N GLY A 261 7.11 -7.68 -15.58
CA GLY A 261 8.16 -7.11 -16.43
C GLY A 261 9.56 -7.19 -15.80
N PHE A 262 9.70 -6.80 -14.52
CA PHE A 262 10.97 -6.89 -13.81
C PHE A 262 11.43 -8.34 -13.63
N SER A 263 10.52 -9.25 -13.24
CA SER A 263 10.85 -10.66 -13.06
C SER A 263 11.31 -11.31 -14.36
N ILE A 264 10.60 -11.08 -15.47
CA ILE A 264 10.98 -11.58 -16.79
C ILE A 264 12.31 -10.97 -17.24
N GLY A 265 12.48 -9.65 -17.07
CA GLY A 265 13.72 -8.95 -17.45
C GLY A 265 14.94 -9.52 -16.74
N ILE A 266 14.86 -9.73 -15.42
CA ILE A 266 15.94 -10.34 -14.64
C ILE A 266 16.17 -11.79 -15.04
N ALA A 267 15.11 -12.58 -15.23
CA ALA A 267 15.24 -13.97 -15.66
C ALA A 267 15.94 -14.09 -17.02
N VAL A 268 15.68 -13.17 -17.96
CA VAL A 268 16.37 -13.11 -19.26
C VAL A 268 17.85 -12.76 -19.08
N ILE A 269 18.17 -11.74 -18.29
CA ILE A 269 19.57 -11.31 -18.08
C ILE A 269 20.37 -12.44 -17.39
N VAL A 270 19.84 -12.98 -16.29
CA VAL A 270 20.45 -14.10 -15.57
C VAL A 270 20.55 -15.31 -16.49
N GLY A 271 19.54 -15.58 -17.32
CA GLY A 271 19.54 -16.70 -18.27
C GLY A 271 20.64 -16.61 -19.30
N ILE A 272 20.83 -15.45 -19.91
CA ILE A 272 21.90 -15.20 -20.86
C ILE A 272 23.28 -15.35 -20.18
N LEU A 273 23.45 -14.78 -18.98
CA LEU A 273 24.70 -14.85 -18.24
C LEU A 273 25.05 -16.27 -17.80
N LEU A 274 24.09 -17.00 -17.25
CA LEU A 274 24.27 -18.41 -16.88
C LEU A 274 24.58 -19.25 -18.11
N THR A 275 23.90 -19.00 -19.23
CA THR A 275 24.17 -19.70 -20.49
C THR A 275 25.58 -19.42 -21.04
N ALA A 276 26.04 -18.17 -20.96
CA ALA A 276 27.39 -17.80 -21.39
C ALA A 276 28.46 -18.45 -20.50
N LEU A 277 28.28 -18.40 -19.17
CA LEU A 277 29.19 -19.01 -18.21
C LEU A 277 29.22 -20.54 -18.34
N ALA A 278 28.06 -21.14 -18.55
CA ALA A 278 27.87 -22.56 -18.85
C ALA A 278 28.66 -22.98 -20.09
N SER A 279 28.56 -22.20 -21.18
CA SER A 279 29.26 -22.47 -22.42
C SER A 279 30.78 -22.32 -22.29
N MET A 280 31.26 -21.32 -21.54
CA MET A 280 32.70 -21.14 -21.30
C MET A 280 33.26 -22.28 -20.44
N GLU A 281 32.54 -22.68 -19.39
CA GLU A 281 32.95 -23.77 -18.52
C GLU A 281 33.00 -25.11 -19.27
N TYR A 282 32.02 -25.38 -20.15
CA TYR A 282 32.03 -26.58 -20.98
C TYR A 282 33.28 -26.63 -21.88
N ARG A 283 33.60 -25.53 -22.58
CA ARG A 283 34.80 -25.47 -23.45
C ARG A 283 36.10 -25.69 -22.69
N GLN A 284 36.18 -25.22 -21.45
CA GLN A 284 37.38 -25.40 -20.62
C GLN A 284 37.51 -26.80 -20.04
N ASN A 285 36.39 -27.51 -19.82
CA ASN A 285 36.36 -28.81 -19.19
C ASN A 285 36.04 -29.96 -20.17
N GLU A 286 36.03 -29.65 -21.48
CA GLU A 286 35.66 -30.57 -22.56
C GLU A 286 36.49 -31.87 -22.52
N TYR A 287 37.79 -31.75 -22.23
CA TYR A 287 38.70 -32.88 -22.08
C TYR A 287 38.32 -33.80 -20.91
N ILE A 288 38.01 -33.22 -19.75
CA ILE A 288 37.63 -33.97 -18.54
C ILE A 288 36.28 -34.67 -18.76
N TYR A 289 35.33 -34.00 -19.39
CA TYR A 289 34.02 -34.59 -19.72
C TYR A 289 34.14 -35.75 -20.71
N THR A 290 35.03 -35.64 -21.69
CA THR A 290 35.30 -36.70 -22.68
C THR A 290 35.95 -37.92 -22.02
N LEU A 291 36.85 -37.68 -21.05
CA LEU A 291 37.51 -38.72 -20.26
C LEU A 291 36.56 -39.41 -19.27
N MET A 292 35.64 -38.66 -18.65
CA MET A 292 34.57 -39.25 -17.83
C MET A 292 33.60 -40.10 -18.67
N LYS A 293 33.34 -39.68 -19.91
CA LYS A 293 32.51 -40.44 -20.87
C LYS A 293 33.20 -41.73 -21.31
N SER A 294 34.53 -41.75 -21.45
CA SER A 294 35.28 -42.99 -21.78
C SER A 294 35.33 -43.99 -20.63
N PHE A 295 35.21 -43.53 -19.37
CA PHE A 295 35.06 -44.40 -18.20
C PHE A 295 33.62 -44.95 -17.99
N GLY A 296 32.69 -44.69 -18.92
CA GLY A 296 31.35 -45.28 -18.91
C GLY A 296 30.30 -44.48 -18.11
N ILE A 297 30.59 -43.23 -17.73
CA ILE A 297 29.59 -42.38 -17.05
C ILE A 297 28.54 -41.91 -18.07
N HIS A 298 27.26 -42.13 -17.75
CA HIS A 298 26.16 -41.74 -18.64
C HIS A 298 26.07 -40.20 -18.78
N PRO A 299 25.95 -39.64 -19.99
CA PRO A 299 25.92 -38.18 -20.23
C PRO A 299 24.78 -37.43 -19.52
N ILE A 300 23.73 -38.14 -19.11
CA ILE A 300 22.59 -37.59 -18.36
C ILE A 300 23.00 -37.23 -16.94
N LEU A 301 23.90 -38.03 -16.33
CA LEU A 301 24.35 -37.85 -14.97
C LEU A 301 25.28 -36.62 -14.87
N LEU A 302 26.01 -36.34 -15.95
CA LEU A 302 26.81 -35.12 -16.14
C LEU A 302 25.94 -33.86 -16.25
N VAL A 303 24.90 -33.88 -17.09
CA VAL A 303 23.92 -32.79 -17.19
C VAL A 303 23.21 -32.56 -15.86
N GLY A 304 22.81 -33.65 -15.17
CA GLY A 304 22.14 -33.57 -13.87
C GLY A 304 23.02 -32.92 -12.80
N SER A 305 24.31 -33.28 -12.74
CA SER A 305 25.27 -32.64 -11.84
C SER A 305 25.38 -31.13 -12.10
N PHE A 306 25.42 -30.72 -13.36
CA PHE A 306 25.49 -29.30 -13.74
C PHE A 306 24.22 -28.52 -13.36
N ILE A 307 23.03 -29.10 -13.58
CA ILE A 307 21.76 -28.49 -13.18
C ILE A 307 21.70 -28.33 -11.66
N ILE A 308 22.05 -29.37 -10.91
CA ILE A 308 22.04 -29.34 -9.43
C ILE A 308 23.03 -28.28 -8.92
N GLU A 309 24.23 -28.21 -9.51
CA GLU A 309 25.25 -27.23 -9.14
C GLU A 309 24.74 -25.80 -9.32
N ASN A 310 24.20 -25.48 -10.50
CA ASN A 310 23.66 -24.14 -10.76
C ASN A 310 22.44 -23.83 -9.92
N LEU A 311 21.56 -24.79 -9.70
CA LEU A 311 20.39 -24.62 -8.85
C LEU A 311 20.82 -24.30 -7.42
N PHE A 312 21.84 -24.99 -6.90
CA PHE A 312 22.37 -24.74 -5.57
C PHE A 312 23.02 -23.37 -5.44
N LEU A 313 23.86 -22.96 -6.42
CA LEU A 313 24.50 -21.64 -6.42
C LEU A 313 23.47 -20.50 -6.52
N VAL A 314 22.49 -20.64 -7.42
CA VAL A 314 21.39 -19.67 -7.59
C VAL A 314 20.53 -19.60 -6.33
N ALA A 315 20.21 -20.73 -5.71
CA ALA A 315 19.42 -20.77 -4.48
C ALA A 315 20.13 -20.08 -3.31
N ILE A 316 21.43 -20.35 -3.12
CA ILE A 316 22.23 -19.67 -2.07
C ILE A 316 22.29 -18.17 -2.32
N ALA A 317 22.59 -17.76 -3.56
CA ALA A 317 22.65 -16.35 -3.91
C ALA A 317 21.30 -15.64 -3.66
N PHE A 318 20.20 -16.30 -4.01
CA PHE A 318 18.86 -15.77 -3.84
C PHE A 318 18.47 -15.65 -2.36
N VAL A 319 18.71 -16.70 -1.55
CA VAL A 319 18.44 -16.66 -0.11
C VAL A 319 19.30 -15.58 0.57
N ALA A 320 20.57 -15.46 0.19
CA ALA A 320 21.45 -14.40 0.68
C ALA A 320 20.92 -13.01 0.29
N ALA A 321 20.41 -12.82 -0.93
CA ALA A 321 19.83 -11.56 -1.37
C ALA A 321 18.55 -11.21 -0.60
N VAL A 322 17.67 -12.18 -0.37
CA VAL A 322 16.45 -11.99 0.46
C VAL A 322 16.83 -11.62 1.89
N PHE A 323 17.81 -12.30 2.48
CA PHE A 323 18.28 -11.98 3.83
C PHE A 323 18.91 -10.58 3.90
N ALA A 324 19.78 -10.24 2.95
CA ALA A 324 20.40 -8.92 2.86
C ALA A 324 19.34 -7.82 2.68
N PHE A 325 18.31 -8.06 1.85
CA PHE A 325 17.19 -7.16 1.67
C PHE A 325 16.41 -6.96 2.98
N MET A 326 16.11 -8.04 3.72
CA MET A 326 15.34 -7.97 4.97
C MET A 326 16.05 -7.20 6.09
N GLU A 327 17.38 -7.20 6.11
CA GLU A 327 18.16 -6.37 7.03
C GLU A 327 18.34 -4.94 6.50
N ALA A 328 18.64 -4.76 5.22
CA ALA A 328 18.85 -3.45 4.61
C ALA A 328 17.58 -2.58 4.62
N GLN A 329 16.40 -3.18 4.44
CA GLN A 329 15.13 -2.44 4.45
C GLN A 329 14.93 -1.67 5.75
N LYS A 330 15.36 -2.21 6.91
CA LYS A 330 15.18 -1.55 8.22
C LYS A 330 15.95 -0.24 8.30
N ILE A 331 17.13 -0.20 7.67
CA ILE A 331 18.01 0.96 7.63
C ILE A 331 17.49 1.96 6.60
N VAL A 332 17.23 1.50 5.37
CA VAL A 332 16.79 2.35 4.25
C VAL A 332 15.44 3.00 4.53
N LEU A 333 14.46 2.26 5.08
CA LEU A 333 13.15 2.83 5.42
C LEU A 333 13.20 3.85 6.55
N ARG A 334 14.06 3.63 7.55
CA ARG A 334 14.22 4.54 8.69
C ARG A 334 14.88 5.85 8.26
N GLU A 335 15.88 5.78 7.39
CA GLU A 335 16.76 6.91 7.09
C GLU A 335 16.30 7.73 5.88
N PHE A 336 15.81 7.08 4.81
CA PHE A 336 15.42 7.80 3.58
C PHE A 336 13.97 8.30 3.59
N PHE A 337 13.05 7.60 4.24
CA PHE A 337 11.63 7.82 3.98
C PHE A 337 10.87 8.58 5.07
N ARG A 338 11.45 8.79 6.27
CA ARG A 338 10.78 9.41 7.44
C ARG A 338 9.36 8.87 7.71
N LEU A 339 9.01 7.73 7.13
CA LEU A 339 7.75 7.03 7.25
C LEU A 339 7.86 6.23 8.54
N GLY A 340 7.33 6.77 9.64
CA GLY A 340 7.43 6.16 10.96
C GLY A 340 7.04 4.68 10.95
N ASN A 341 7.78 3.86 11.74
CA ASN A 341 7.57 2.45 12.15
C ASN A 341 6.88 1.44 11.20
N LYS A 342 6.64 1.74 9.92
CA LYS A 342 6.05 0.82 8.96
C LYS A 342 7.16 -0.06 8.40
N THR A 343 7.38 -1.18 9.08
CA THR A 343 8.19 -2.27 8.54
C THR A 343 7.37 -3.06 7.51
N LEU A 344 8.03 -3.47 6.43
CA LEU A 344 7.51 -4.52 5.56
C LEU A 344 7.73 -5.85 6.28
N THR A 345 6.68 -6.66 6.35
CA THR A 345 6.79 -8.01 6.93
C THR A 345 7.07 -9.02 5.83
N LEU A 346 7.83 -10.08 6.14
CA LEU A 346 8.13 -11.17 5.21
C LEU A 346 6.89 -11.72 4.45
N PRO A 347 5.72 -11.91 5.07
CA PRO A 347 4.52 -12.35 4.34
C PRO A 347 4.03 -11.36 3.28
N GLU A 348 4.27 -10.06 3.41
CA GLU A 348 3.86 -9.05 2.41
C GLU A 348 4.67 -9.16 1.11
N ILE A 349 5.92 -9.63 1.18
CA ILE A 349 6.85 -9.73 0.04
C ILE A 349 6.96 -11.17 -0.48
N MET A 350 6.40 -12.15 0.25
CA MET A 350 6.38 -13.56 -0.16
C MET A 350 5.90 -13.81 -1.59
N PRO A 351 4.81 -13.19 -2.12
CA PRO A 351 4.39 -13.44 -3.50
C PRO A 351 5.45 -12.99 -4.53
N ASP A 352 6.13 -11.88 -4.25
CA ASP A 352 7.19 -11.34 -5.11
C ASP A 352 8.44 -12.24 -5.08
N VAL A 353 8.78 -12.77 -3.90
CA VAL A 353 9.87 -13.76 -3.70
C VAL A 353 9.57 -15.06 -4.44
N GLN A 354 8.33 -15.56 -4.35
CA GLN A 354 7.93 -16.80 -5.04
C GLN A 354 7.99 -16.64 -6.56
N LEU A 355 7.48 -15.53 -7.09
CA LEU A 355 7.51 -15.24 -8.53
C LEU A 355 8.96 -15.17 -9.03
N LEU A 356 9.84 -14.47 -8.31
CA LEU A 356 11.26 -14.39 -8.65
C LEU A 356 11.98 -15.74 -8.52
N ALA A 357 11.65 -16.54 -7.50
CA ALA A 357 12.20 -17.89 -7.33
C ALA A 357 11.80 -18.82 -8.49
N CYS A 358 10.52 -18.83 -8.88
CA CYS A 358 10.03 -19.60 -10.03
C CYS A 358 10.73 -19.17 -11.32
N ALA A 359 10.89 -17.86 -11.54
CA ALA A 359 11.57 -17.32 -12.70
C ALA A 359 13.06 -17.73 -12.76
N LEU A 360 13.75 -17.72 -11.61
CA LEU A 360 15.15 -18.16 -11.51
C LEU A 360 15.29 -19.68 -11.75
N ILE A 361 14.37 -20.50 -11.25
CA ILE A 361 14.37 -21.95 -11.52
C ILE A 361 14.17 -22.22 -13.02
N ALA A 362 13.19 -21.55 -13.65
CA ALA A 362 12.96 -21.66 -15.08
C ALA A 362 14.20 -21.24 -15.88
N CYS A 363 14.88 -20.18 -15.45
CA CYS A 363 16.13 -19.70 -16.02
C CYS A 363 17.26 -20.74 -15.92
N VAL A 364 17.46 -21.40 -14.77
CA VAL A 364 18.44 -22.49 -14.61
C VAL A 364 18.16 -23.63 -15.59
N LEU A 365 16.89 -24.00 -15.77
CA LEU A 365 16.51 -25.03 -16.73
C LEU A 365 16.79 -24.61 -18.18
N ILE A 366 16.41 -23.39 -18.57
CA ILE A 366 16.64 -22.88 -19.94
C ILE A 366 18.14 -22.77 -20.24
N SER A 367 18.94 -22.26 -19.30
CA SER A 367 20.40 -22.15 -19.45
C SER A 367 21.12 -23.49 -19.57
N SER A 368 20.49 -24.60 -19.15
CA SER A 368 21.05 -25.94 -19.29
C SER A 368 20.93 -26.52 -20.71
N ILE A 369 20.06 -25.95 -21.57
CA ILE A 369 19.76 -26.46 -22.91
C ILE A 369 21.03 -26.61 -23.78
N PRO A 370 21.93 -25.61 -23.89
CA PRO A 370 23.13 -25.73 -24.72
C PRO A 370 24.07 -26.84 -24.24
N ILE A 371 24.12 -27.10 -22.93
CA ILE A 371 24.93 -28.17 -22.36
C ILE A 371 24.35 -29.54 -22.66
N VAL A 372 23.01 -29.68 -22.67
CA VAL A 372 22.35 -30.92 -23.10
C VAL A 372 22.75 -31.27 -24.54
N PHE A 373 22.77 -30.28 -25.44
CA PHE A 373 23.22 -30.47 -26.81
C PHE A 373 24.72 -30.80 -26.90
N ALA A 374 25.55 -30.13 -26.11
CA ALA A 374 26.99 -30.37 -26.08
C ALA A 374 27.34 -31.76 -25.54
N ALA A 375 26.69 -32.23 -24.47
CA ALA A 375 26.90 -33.55 -23.88
C ALA A 375 26.52 -34.71 -24.81
N ARG A 376 25.61 -34.48 -25.77
CA ARG A 376 25.20 -35.46 -26.79
C ARG A 376 26.17 -35.56 -27.98
N ARG A 377 27.16 -34.67 -28.12
CA ARG A 377 28.15 -34.76 -29.21
C ARG A 377 29.06 -36.00 -29.06
N GLU A 378 29.44 -36.57 -30.20
CA GLU A 378 30.26 -37.79 -30.29
C GLU A 378 31.73 -37.53 -29.91
N ILE A 379 32.33 -38.51 -29.20
CA ILE A 379 33.67 -38.47 -28.60
C ILE A 379 34.77 -38.23 -29.64
N GLY A 380 34.60 -38.76 -30.86
CA GLY A 380 35.63 -38.76 -31.90
C GLY A 380 35.92 -37.41 -32.57
N ARG A 381 35.09 -36.39 -32.32
CA ARG A 381 35.29 -35.03 -32.90
C ARG A 381 36.05 -34.09 -31.96
N VAL A 382 36.19 -34.46 -30.69
CA VAL A 382 36.75 -33.63 -29.61
C VAL A 382 38.23 -33.95 -29.36
N LEU A 383 38.66 -35.17 -29.68
CA LEU A 383 40.04 -35.67 -29.50
C LEU A 383 40.93 -35.47 -30.75
N LYS A 384 40.52 -34.62 -31.70
CA LYS A 384 41.25 -34.37 -32.94
C LYS A 384 41.97 -33.04 -32.91
#